data_AF-A0A1Y0CVG4-F1
#
_entry.id   AF-A0A1Y0CVG4-F1
#
_cell.length_a   1.000
_cell.length_b   1.000
_cell.length_c   1.000
_cell.angle_alpha   90.00
_cell.angle_beta   90.00
_cell.angle_gamma   90.00
#
_symmetry.space_group_name_H-M   'P 1'
#
loop_
_entity.id
_entity.type
_entity.pdbx_description
1 polymer ?
#
loop_
_entity_poly.entity_id
_entity_poly.type
_entity_poly.pdbx_seq_one_letter_code
_entity_poly.pdbx_strand_id
1 'polypeptide(L)'
;MGINVPNLGALDKFHLANFSQNRMRDYLKISDKTVPVNSLDGALATNKCFCFIGANYKDYDAFFNLARRVNGPSSDGLVMMANAYIQDAPRAVAYRSHSGHFGLVNSETGYQNLRRFLFGTLHINAKLQVHTLTLPKGVQEKYDNNAQVRGSYYFDTVTGVRAGPNYVLHERRYEQESALVRSYDELIKNKQPVYLFTGYLTPLARDAHDSALMFMIDMGVRIPLFEVDRKFWFAEHFEGFMYQEQITLAIRTNTIRYGFSLKDGIGNAPHSAPIDLENDKRIVRIPLGTAAKARPGFQGELVLTVAPWG
;
A
#
# COMPACT_ATOMS: atom_id res chain seq x y z
N MET A 1 7.12 2.07 14.02
CA MET A 1 6.25 1.01 14.58
C MET A 1 5.02 1.66 15.21
N GLY A 2 3.89 0.95 15.27
CA GLY A 2 2.69 1.44 15.95
C GLY A 2 2.83 1.48 17.47
N ILE A 3 1.81 2.03 18.14
CA ILE A 3 1.72 2.10 19.60
C ILE A 3 1.66 0.67 20.17
N ASN A 4 2.36 0.41 21.27
CA ASN A 4 2.35 -0.89 21.96
C ASN A 4 0.94 -1.24 22.47
N VAL A 5 0.56 -2.51 22.38
CA VAL A 5 -0.75 -2.98 22.87
C VAL A 5 -0.73 -2.99 24.41
N PRO A 6 -1.65 -2.28 25.09
CA PRO A 6 -1.70 -2.29 26.55
C PRO A 6 -2.09 -3.67 27.09
N ASN A 7 -1.38 -4.12 28.12
CA ASN A 7 -1.71 -5.36 28.82
C ASN A 7 -2.86 -5.08 29.81
N LEU A 8 -4.05 -5.61 29.54
CA LEU A 8 -5.26 -5.41 30.35
C LEU A 8 -5.47 -6.49 31.42
N GLY A 9 -4.52 -7.41 31.62
CA GLY A 9 -4.58 -8.44 32.67
C GLY A 9 -5.81 -9.34 32.56
N ALA A 10 -6.53 -9.54 33.67
CA ALA A 10 -7.69 -10.45 33.75
C ALA A 10 -8.93 -10.00 32.94
N LEU A 11 -8.92 -8.79 32.36
CA LEU A 11 -9.99 -8.29 31.49
C LEU A 11 -9.75 -8.64 30.00
N ASP A 12 -8.65 -9.33 29.70
CA ASP A 12 -8.22 -9.67 28.34
C ASP A 12 -8.94 -10.91 27.79
N LYS A 13 -10.24 -10.78 27.49
CA LYS A 13 -11.06 -11.85 26.88
C LYS A 13 -10.59 -12.27 25.47
N PHE A 14 -9.65 -11.55 24.86
CA PHE A 14 -9.17 -11.76 23.50
C PHE A 14 -7.67 -12.10 23.42
N HIS A 15 -7.00 -12.33 24.56
CA HIS A 15 -5.56 -12.58 24.66
C HIS A 15 -4.66 -11.51 23.98
N LEU A 16 -5.11 -10.25 23.97
CA LEU A 16 -4.40 -9.08 23.46
C LEU A 16 -3.01 -8.88 24.10
N ALA A 17 -2.79 -9.34 25.33
CA ALA A 17 -1.52 -9.29 26.02
C ALA A 17 -0.41 -10.09 25.32
N ASN A 18 -0.77 -11.10 24.51
CA ASN A 18 0.19 -11.83 23.67
C ASN A 18 0.85 -10.92 22.62
N PHE A 19 0.15 -9.86 22.20
CA PHE A 19 0.67 -8.89 21.23
C PHE A 19 1.40 -7.71 21.88
N SER A 20 1.63 -7.75 23.19
CA SER A 20 2.52 -6.79 23.84
C SER A 20 3.97 -7.03 23.40
N GLN A 21 4.71 -5.94 23.12
CA GLN A 21 6.08 -6.05 22.59
C GLN A 21 7.00 -6.91 23.46
N ASN A 22 6.88 -6.82 24.80
CA ASN A 22 7.68 -7.62 25.72
C ASN A 22 7.37 -9.12 25.56
N ARG A 23 6.08 -9.49 25.54
CA ARG A 23 5.68 -10.89 25.38
C ARG A 23 6.06 -11.45 24.02
N MET A 24 5.88 -10.65 22.96
CA MET A 24 6.31 -11.01 21.59
C MET A 24 7.79 -11.35 21.54
N ARG A 25 8.64 -10.52 22.16
CA ARG A 25 10.10 -10.76 22.20
C ARG A 25 10.44 -12.10 22.84
N ASP A 26 9.79 -12.43 23.94
CA ASP A 26 10.05 -13.67 24.67
C ASP A 26 9.80 -14.92 23.82
N TYR A 27 8.64 -15.01 23.15
CA TYR A 27 8.28 -16.21 22.38
C TYR A 27 8.82 -16.21 20.95
N LEU A 28 9.06 -15.04 20.33
CA LEU A 28 9.75 -14.92 19.04
C LEU A 28 11.28 -15.05 19.19
N LYS A 29 11.78 -15.08 20.43
CA LYS A 29 13.21 -15.18 20.76
C LYS A 29 14.05 -14.07 20.10
N ILE A 30 13.56 -12.84 20.12
CA ILE A 30 14.27 -11.70 19.56
C ILE A 30 15.47 -11.35 20.45
N SER A 31 16.66 -11.37 19.87
CA SER A 31 17.96 -11.29 20.53
C SER A 31 18.20 -9.99 21.30
N ASP A 32 17.77 -8.85 20.77
CA ASP A 32 18.10 -7.53 21.32
C ASP A 32 16.89 -6.58 21.37
N LYS A 33 16.81 -5.74 22.41
CA LYS A 33 15.77 -4.71 22.61
C LYS A 33 15.71 -3.65 21.51
N THR A 34 16.78 -3.47 20.75
CA THR A 34 16.89 -2.56 19.60
C THR A 34 16.29 -3.14 18.33
N VAL A 35 16.24 -4.47 18.21
CA VAL A 35 15.66 -5.17 17.05
C VAL A 35 14.13 -5.04 17.09
N PRO A 36 13.47 -4.50 16.06
CA PRO A 36 12.02 -4.36 16.04
C PRO A 36 11.28 -5.68 16.28
N VAL A 37 10.15 -5.64 17.01
CA VAL A 37 9.38 -6.86 17.31
C VAL A 37 8.75 -7.53 16.09
N ASN A 38 8.71 -6.78 14.99
CA ASN A 38 8.25 -7.26 13.71
C ASN A 38 9.42 -7.61 12.76
N SER A 39 10.62 -7.84 13.31
CA SER A 39 11.75 -8.44 12.60
C SER A 39 11.69 -9.97 12.69
N LEU A 40 12.29 -10.67 11.73
CA LEU A 40 12.58 -12.10 11.84
C LEU A 40 13.90 -12.39 12.58
N ASP A 41 14.64 -11.34 12.93
CA ASP A 41 15.91 -11.42 13.67
C ASP A 41 16.90 -12.45 13.09
N GLY A 42 16.98 -12.51 11.76
CA GLY A 42 17.84 -13.44 11.03
C GLY A 42 17.38 -14.91 11.03
N ALA A 43 16.30 -15.28 11.73
CA ALA A 43 15.82 -16.65 11.80
C ALA A 43 15.33 -17.19 10.46
N LEU A 44 14.83 -16.31 9.58
CA LEU A 44 14.42 -16.63 8.22
C LEU A 44 14.62 -15.40 7.31
N ALA A 45 14.99 -15.64 6.05
CA ALA A 45 15.07 -14.58 5.05
C ALA A 45 13.68 -13.96 4.83
N THR A 46 13.58 -12.62 4.87
CA THR A 46 12.31 -11.89 4.82
C THR A 46 11.52 -12.14 3.54
N ASN A 47 12.21 -12.37 2.41
CA ASN A 47 11.56 -12.73 1.16
C ASN A 47 10.84 -14.09 1.20
N LYS A 48 11.20 -15.00 2.12
CA LYS A 48 10.52 -16.28 2.34
C LYS A 48 9.29 -16.15 3.24
N CYS A 49 8.97 -14.95 3.70
CA CYS A 49 7.77 -14.67 4.48
C CYS A 49 6.80 -13.81 3.65
N PHE A 50 5.50 -14.13 3.71
CA PHE A 50 4.45 -13.34 3.10
C PHE A 50 3.44 -12.90 4.16
N CYS A 51 3.24 -11.59 4.29
CA CYS A 51 2.28 -11.01 5.23
C CYS A 51 0.96 -10.71 4.50
N PHE A 52 -0.10 -11.44 4.83
CA PHE A 52 -1.44 -11.16 4.34
C PHE A 52 -2.26 -10.47 5.44
N ILE A 53 -2.70 -9.24 5.19
CA ILE A 53 -3.16 -8.32 6.23
C ILE A 53 -4.63 -7.93 5.98
N GLY A 54 -5.45 -8.01 7.03
CA GLY A 54 -6.82 -7.51 7.01
C GLY A 54 -6.89 -6.01 7.31
N ALA A 55 -7.93 -5.37 6.81
CA ALA A 55 -8.15 -3.94 6.96
C ALA A 55 -9.60 -3.56 7.27
N ASN A 56 -10.47 -4.54 7.57
CA ASN A 56 -11.86 -4.28 7.92
C ASN A 56 -12.09 -4.49 9.43
N TYR A 57 -12.25 -3.40 10.18
CA TYR A 57 -12.48 -3.43 11.62
C TYR A 57 -13.95 -3.64 12.01
N LYS A 58 -14.89 -3.58 11.06
CA LYS A 58 -16.34 -3.46 11.34
C LYS A 58 -16.96 -4.68 12.04
N ASP A 59 -16.26 -5.81 12.07
CA ASP A 59 -16.71 -7.00 12.79
C ASP A 59 -16.39 -6.96 14.31
N TYR A 60 -15.69 -5.92 14.80
CA TYR A 60 -15.32 -5.77 16.22
C TYR A 60 -15.54 -4.34 16.76
N ASP A 61 -16.62 -4.15 17.52
CA ASP A 61 -16.94 -2.89 18.23
C ASP A 61 -15.92 -2.54 19.34
N ALA A 62 -15.08 -3.49 19.75
CA ALA A 62 -14.20 -3.34 20.91
C ALA A 62 -13.14 -2.23 20.78
N PHE A 63 -12.76 -1.85 19.55
CA PHE A 63 -11.75 -0.81 19.28
C PHE A 63 -12.35 0.57 18.92
N PHE A 64 -13.67 0.70 18.81
CA PHE A 64 -14.33 1.93 18.34
C PHE A 64 -14.03 3.19 19.19
N ASN A 65 -13.77 3.03 20.49
CA ASN A 65 -13.64 4.17 21.42
C ASN A 65 -12.21 4.69 21.64
N LEU A 66 -11.16 3.93 21.30
CA LEU A 66 -9.77 4.33 21.56
C LEU A 66 -9.04 4.89 20.32
N ALA A 67 -9.66 4.70 19.15
CA ALA A 67 -9.07 4.87 17.81
C ALA A 67 -9.15 6.30 17.23
N ARG A 68 -10.04 7.16 17.75
CA ARG A 68 -10.59 8.27 16.96
C ARG A 68 -9.78 9.57 16.96
N ARG A 69 -8.62 9.64 17.63
CA ARG A 69 -7.96 10.94 17.92
C ARG A 69 -6.75 11.33 17.07
N VAL A 70 -6.17 10.45 16.26
CA VAL A 70 -5.10 10.83 15.32
C VAL A 70 -5.15 9.86 14.13
N ASN A 71 -5.55 10.33 12.94
CA ASN A 71 -5.48 9.60 11.66
C ASN A 71 -5.95 8.13 11.72
N GLY A 72 -7.23 7.91 12.06
CA GLY A 72 -8.02 6.66 12.07
C GLY A 72 -7.26 5.34 11.85
N PRO A 73 -7.21 4.42 12.84
CA PRO A 73 -6.40 3.22 12.70
C PRO A 73 -6.96 2.26 11.66
N SER A 74 -6.18 2.03 10.61
CA SER A 74 -6.33 0.88 9.74
C SER A 74 -6.10 -0.41 10.55
N SER A 75 -7.14 -1.25 10.71
CA SER A 75 -7.11 -2.49 11.49
C SER A 75 -8.05 -3.54 10.91
N ASP A 76 -7.82 -4.82 11.20
CA ASP A 76 -8.71 -5.94 10.88
C ASP A 76 -9.76 -6.25 11.97
N GLY A 77 -9.86 -5.38 12.99
CA GLY A 77 -10.75 -5.53 14.14
C GLY A 77 -10.06 -6.04 15.41
N LEU A 78 -8.85 -6.60 15.29
CA LEU A 78 -8.03 -7.04 16.43
C LEU A 78 -6.62 -6.45 16.40
N VAL A 79 -5.99 -6.41 15.22
CA VAL A 79 -4.60 -6.00 15.05
C VAL A 79 -4.55 -4.73 14.19
N MET A 80 -3.76 -3.76 14.63
CA MET A 80 -3.46 -2.57 13.85
C MET A 80 -2.58 -2.95 12.66
N MET A 81 -2.92 -2.51 11.44
CA MET A 81 -2.11 -2.78 10.24
C MET A 81 -0.66 -2.31 10.39
N ALA A 82 -0.42 -1.23 11.14
CA ALA A 82 0.91 -0.73 11.45
C ALA A 82 1.81 -1.73 12.20
N ASN A 83 1.21 -2.76 12.81
CA ASN A 83 1.87 -3.82 13.57
C ASN A 83 1.69 -5.21 12.92
N ALA A 84 0.93 -5.34 11.83
CA ALA A 84 0.52 -6.62 11.24
C ALA A 84 1.45 -7.13 10.13
N TYR A 85 2.74 -6.75 10.13
CA TYR A 85 3.67 -7.15 9.08
C TYR A 85 5.08 -7.33 9.60
N ILE A 86 5.81 -8.26 9.01
CA ILE A 86 7.25 -8.40 9.19
C ILE A 86 7.98 -7.37 8.34
N GLN A 87 8.97 -6.69 8.94
CA GLN A 87 9.79 -5.70 8.26
C GLN A 87 10.48 -6.33 7.03
N ASP A 88 10.46 -5.60 5.91
CA ASP A 88 11.04 -5.99 4.62
C ASP A 88 10.45 -7.27 3.99
N ALA A 89 9.43 -7.87 4.60
CA ALA A 89 8.71 -8.99 4.01
C ALA A 89 7.70 -8.50 2.95
N PRO A 90 7.53 -9.25 1.86
CA PRO A 90 6.38 -9.17 0.97
C PRO A 90 5.06 -9.07 1.72
N ARG A 91 4.19 -8.16 1.30
CA ARG A 91 2.87 -7.98 1.93
C ARG A 91 1.79 -7.55 0.97
N ALA A 92 0.60 -8.08 1.21
CA ALA A 92 -0.65 -7.67 0.60
C ALA A 92 -1.71 -7.36 1.66
N VAL A 93 -2.60 -6.42 1.36
CA VAL A 93 -3.70 -6.00 2.24
C VAL A 93 -5.00 -6.34 1.54
N ALA A 94 -6.00 -6.83 2.27
CA ALA A 94 -7.35 -7.03 1.78
C ALA A 94 -8.35 -6.40 2.73
N TYR A 95 -9.45 -5.88 2.18
CA TYR A 95 -10.58 -5.42 2.98
C TYR A 95 -11.38 -6.61 3.54
N ARG A 96 -10.77 -7.28 4.52
CA ARG A 96 -11.29 -8.45 5.25
C ARG A 96 -11.05 -8.25 6.73
N SER A 97 -11.93 -8.83 7.54
CA SER A 97 -11.80 -8.85 8.99
C SER A 97 -10.84 -9.95 9.43
N HIS A 98 -10.42 -9.93 10.69
CA HIS A 98 -9.52 -10.94 11.23
C HIS A 98 -10.08 -12.36 11.11
N SER A 99 -11.35 -12.53 11.53
CA SER A 99 -12.03 -13.81 11.68
C SER A 99 -13.49 -13.74 11.23
N GLY A 100 -14.19 -14.87 11.20
CA GLY A 100 -15.61 -14.93 10.87
C GLY A 100 -15.88 -15.17 9.39
N HIS A 101 -17.14 -14.99 8.98
CA HIS A 101 -17.58 -15.27 7.61
C HIS A 101 -16.85 -14.41 6.56
N PHE A 102 -16.55 -13.15 6.89
CA PHE A 102 -15.77 -12.23 6.05
C PHE A 102 -14.28 -12.17 6.41
N GLY A 103 -13.81 -13.14 7.18
CA GLY A 103 -12.45 -13.20 7.71
C GLY A 103 -11.38 -13.53 6.66
N LEU A 104 -10.11 -13.26 6.98
CA LEU A 104 -8.96 -13.51 6.12
C LEU A 104 -8.85 -14.97 5.64
N VAL A 105 -9.10 -15.93 6.54
CA VAL A 105 -8.91 -17.37 6.28
C VAL A 105 -9.85 -17.90 5.19
N ASN A 106 -11.06 -17.34 5.09
CA ASN A 106 -12.07 -17.77 4.11
C ASN A 106 -12.03 -16.93 2.82
N SER A 107 -11.02 -16.07 2.65
CA SER A 107 -11.00 -15.10 1.55
C SER A 107 -10.33 -15.66 0.28
N GLU A 108 -11.03 -15.52 -0.84
CA GLU A 108 -10.48 -15.82 -2.18
C GLU A 108 -9.21 -15.00 -2.45
N THR A 109 -9.17 -13.73 -2.01
CA THR A 109 -7.97 -12.88 -2.09
C THR A 109 -6.77 -13.50 -1.35
N GLY A 110 -6.98 -14.06 -0.16
CA GLY A 110 -5.94 -14.72 0.60
C GLY A 110 -5.44 -15.99 -0.09
N TYR A 111 -6.37 -16.83 -0.55
CA TYR A 111 -6.06 -18.04 -1.31
C TYR A 111 -5.26 -17.73 -2.58
N GLN A 112 -5.71 -16.76 -3.37
CA GLN A 112 -5.07 -16.38 -4.63
C GLN A 112 -3.69 -15.76 -4.44
N ASN A 113 -3.47 -14.99 -3.36
CA ASN A 113 -2.14 -14.50 -2.99
C ASN A 113 -1.22 -15.63 -2.54
N LEU A 114 -1.67 -16.51 -1.64
CA LEU A 114 -0.88 -17.63 -1.14
C LEU A 114 -0.44 -18.55 -2.27
N ARG A 115 -1.37 -18.92 -3.16
CA ARG A 115 -1.06 -19.73 -4.35
C ARG A 115 0.00 -19.08 -5.23
N ARG A 116 -0.04 -17.76 -5.44
CA ARG A 116 0.95 -17.05 -6.27
C ARG A 116 2.28 -16.86 -5.53
N PHE A 117 2.27 -16.69 -4.22
CA PHE A 117 3.48 -16.68 -3.42
C PHE A 117 4.20 -18.04 -3.45
N LEU A 118 3.46 -19.15 -3.38
CA LEU A 118 4.05 -20.49 -3.38
C LEU A 118 4.44 -21.00 -4.78
N PHE A 119 3.66 -20.65 -5.82
CA PHE A 119 3.77 -21.26 -7.15
C PHE A 119 3.87 -20.23 -8.30
N GLY A 120 4.03 -18.95 -7.97
CA GLY A 120 4.31 -17.92 -8.96
C GLY A 120 5.73 -18.05 -9.52
N THR A 121 5.97 -17.43 -10.66
CA THR A 121 7.31 -17.41 -11.28
C THR A 121 7.90 -16.01 -11.38
N LEU A 122 7.07 -14.98 -11.13
CA LEU A 122 7.50 -13.60 -11.09
C LEU A 122 7.03 -12.94 -9.81
N HIS A 123 7.91 -12.15 -9.24
CA HIS A 123 7.65 -11.26 -8.12
C HIS A 123 7.66 -9.81 -8.64
N ILE A 124 6.68 -9.03 -8.20
CA ILE A 124 6.51 -7.62 -8.53
C ILE A 124 6.56 -6.82 -7.23
N ASN A 125 7.45 -5.84 -7.17
CA ASN A 125 7.44 -4.81 -6.15
C ASN A 125 7.03 -3.48 -6.77
N ALA A 126 5.97 -2.88 -6.24
CA ALA A 126 5.47 -1.58 -6.70
C ALA A 126 5.72 -0.50 -5.65
N LYS A 127 6.39 0.56 -6.08
CA LYS A 127 6.62 1.77 -5.28
C LYS A 127 6.19 3.00 -6.06
N LEU A 128 5.71 4.01 -5.36
CA LEU A 128 5.50 5.34 -5.92
C LEU A 128 6.61 6.27 -5.45
N GLN A 129 7.37 6.81 -6.40
CA GLN A 129 8.28 7.90 -6.13
C GLN A 129 7.55 9.21 -6.42
N VAL A 130 7.41 10.05 -5.41
CA VAL A 130 6.82 11.38 -5.58
C VAL A 130 7.93 12.38 -5.87
N HIS A 131 7.75 13.22 -6.89
CA HIS A 131 8.72 14.25 -7.27
C HIS A 131 8.25 15.63 -6.84
N THR A 132 6.98 15.94 -7.10
CA THR A 132 6.42 17.28 -6.85
C THR A 132 4.99 17.18 -6.34
N LEU A 133 4.68 18.02 -5.36
CA LEU A 133 3.34 18.27 -4.85
C LEU A 133 3.10 19.78 -4.88
N THR A 134 2.06 20.23 -5.57
CA THR A 134 1.70 21.65 -5.61
C THR A 134 0.55 21.93 -4.65
N LEU A 135 0.61 23.08 -3.99
CA LEU A 135 -0.41 23.52 -3.05
C LEU A 135 -1.57 24.21 -3.81
N PRO A 136 -2.80 24.18 -3.27
CA PRO A 136 -3.87 25.09 -3.67
C PRO A 136 -3.40 26.55 -3.54
N LYS A 137 -4.01 27.48 -4.30
CA LYS A 137 -3.56 28.87 -4.37
C LYS A 137 -3.56 29.54 -3.00
N GLY A 138 -4.67 29.46 -2.26
CA GLY A 138 -4.77 30.08 -0.94
C GLY A 138 -3.78 29.50 0.07
N VAL A 139 -3.50 28.19 0.00
CA VAL A 139 -2.50 27.55 0.87
C VAL A 139 -1.07 27.98 0.49
N GLN A 140 -0.79 28.08 -0.81
CA GLN A 140 0.50 28.56 -1.31
C GLN A 140 0.78 30.00 -0.84
N GLU A 141 -0.21 30.89 -0.94
CA GLU A 141 -0.06 32.27 -0.46
C GLU A 141 0.26 32.35 1.03
N LYS A 142 -0.35 31.47 1.86
CA LYS A 142 -0.03 31.39 3.29
C LYS A 142 1.39 30.89 3.51
N TYR A 143 1.79 29.85 2.80
CA TYR A 143 3.15 29.30 2.84
C TYR A 143 4.20 30.35 2.45
N ASP A 144 3.97 31.09 1.36
CA ASP A 144 4.85 32.15 0.86
C ASP A 144 4.97 33.31 1.87
N ASN A 145 3.96 33.51 2.70
CA ASN A 145 3.96 34.45 3.83
C ASN A 145 4.50 33.84 5.15
N ASN A 146 5.28 32.76 5.08
CA ASN A 146 5.92 32.07 6.20
C ASN A 146 4.98 31.38 7.21
N ALA A 147 3.72 31.09 6.83
CA ALA A 147 2.85 30.27 7.68
C ALA A 147 3.34 28.82 7.72
N GLN A 148 3.11 28.13 8.85
CA GLN A 148 3.39 26.70 8.95
C GLN A 148 2.31 25.91 8.22
N VAL A 149 2.66 25.27 7.10
CA VAL A 149 1.74 24.40 6.33
C VAL A 149 2.07 22.93 6.55
N ARG A 150 1.04 22.11 6.81
CA ARG A 150 1.12 20.65 6.91
C ARG A 150 0.04 20.00 6.06
N GLY A 151 0.38 18.91 5.41
CA GLY A 151 -0.55 18.08 4.64
C GLY A 151 -0.24 16.60 4.81
N SER A 152 -1.29 15.80 5.03
CA SER A 152 -1.23 14.34 5.07
C SER A 152 -1.79 13.79 3.76
N TYR A 153 -0.93 13.22 2.93
CA TYR A 153 -1.29 12.72 1.61
C TYR A 153 -1.72 11.27 1.72
N TYR A 154 -2.93 10.98 1.23
CA TYR A 154 -3.49 9.63 1.18
C TYR A 154 -3.34 9.05 -0.22
N PHE A 155 -2.86 7.81 -0.28
CA PHE A 155 -2.71 7.04 -1.51
C PHE A 155 -3.59 5.80 -1.44
N ASP A 156 -4.50 5.74 -2.39
CA ASP A 156 -5.30 4.55 -2.66
C ASP A 156 -4.52 3.68 -3.63
N THR A 157 -4.45 2.38 -3.35
CA THR A 157 -3.81 1.41 -4.23
C THR A 157 -4.58 0.11 -4.21
N VAL A 158 -5.02 -0.32 -5.39
CA VAL A 158 -5.68 -1.61 -5.58
C VAL A 158 -5.00 -2.32 -6.73
N THR A 159 -4.92 -3.63 -6.62
CA THR A 159 -4.24 -4.41 -7.65
C THR A 159 -4.93 -5.72 -7.95
N GLY A 160 -4.98 -6.06 -9.23
CA GLY A 160 -5.69 -7.21 -9.74
C GLY A 160 -4.99 -7.81 -10.94
N VAL A 161 -5.44 -9.00 -11.34
CA VAL A 161 -4.95 -9.72 -12.51
C VAL A 161 -6.07 -9.88 -13.53
N ARG A 162 -5.71 -10.06 -14.81
CA ARG A 162 -6.68 -10.39 -15.86
C ARG A 162 -7.45 -11.66 -15.49
N ALA A 163 -8.75 -11.66 -15.79
CA ALA A 163 -9.64 -12.79 -15.54
C ALA A 163 -9.64 -13.28 -14.06
N GLY A 164 -9.44 -12.36 -13.11
CA GLY A 164 -9.70 -12.59 -11.69
C GLY A 164 -11.06 -12.03 -11.28
N PRO A 165 -12.19 -12.69 -11.61
CA PRO A 165 -13.51 -12.17 -11.23
C PRO A 165 -13.66 -12.20 -9.70
N ASN A 166 -14.25 -11.14 -9.15
CA ASN A 166 -14.67 -11.04 -7.74
C ASN A 166 -13.55 -11.05 -6.68
N TYR A 167 -12.29 -10.88 -7.09
CA TYR A 167 -11.20 -10.66 -6.13
C TYR A 167 -10.17 -9.67 -6.67
N VAL A 168 -9.52 -8.99 -5.74
CA VAL A 168 -8.29 -8.22 -5.94
C VAL A 168 -7.18 -8.88 -5.14
N LEU A 169 -5.92 -8.67 -5.52
CA LEU A 169 -4.76 -9.21 -4.81
C LEU A 169 -4.29 -8.29 -3.67
N HIS A 170 -4.51 -6.99 -3.81
CA HIS A 170 -4.19 -5.97 -2.81
C HIS A 170 -5.24 -4.87 -2.89
N GLU A 171 -5.66 -4.36 -1.74
CA GLU A 171 -6.57 -3.23 -1.66
C GLU A 171 -6.28 -2.37 -0.43
N ARG A 172 -6.05 -1.09 -0.68
CA ARG A 172 -5.97 -0.04 0.32
C ARG A 172 -6.69 1.19 -0.19
N ARG A 173 -7.71 1.64 0.54
CA ARG A 173 -8.55 2.77 0.17
C ARG A 173 -8.81 3.68 1.36
N TYR A 174 -8.96 4.97 1.08
CA TYR A 174 -9.30 5.95 2.11
C TYR A 174 -10.66 5.67 2.76
N GLU A 175 -11.66 5.28 1.96
CA GLU A 175 -13.01 4.92 2.42
C GLU A 175 -13.06 3.68 3.31
N GLN A 176 -12.01 2.85 3.24
CA GLN A 176 -11.84 1.66 4.08
C GLN A 176 -10.92 1.94 5.27
N GLU A 177 -10.55 3.21 5.50
CA GLU A 177 -9.58 3.63 6.52
C GLU A 177 -8.24 2.91 6.40
N SER A 178 -7.88 2.44 5.20
CA SER A 178 -6.73 1.58 4.96
C SER A 178 -5.70 2.19 4.02
N ALA A 179 -5.97 3.36 3.44
CA ALA A 179 -5.06 4.08 2.56
C ALA A 179 -3.64 4.25 3.14
N LEU A 180 -2.66 4.36 2.26
CA LEU A 180 -1.30 4.73 2.62
C LEU A 180 -1.27 6.22 2.97
N VAL A 181 -0.67 6.58 4.10
CA VAL A 181 -0.52 7.99 4.52
C VAL A 181 0.95 8.37 4.53
N ARG A 182 1.28 9.53 3.95
CA ARG A 182 2.61 10.14 4.06
C ARG A 182 2.50 11.65 4.27
N SER A 183 3.45 12.18 5.03
CA SER A 183 3.64 13.62 5.17
C SER A 183 4.38 14.19 3.96
N TYR A 184 4.25 15.51 3.75
CA TYR A 184 5.03 16.24 2.74
C TYR A 184 6.54 16.03 2.90
N ASP A 185 7.04 16.10 4.15
CA ASP A 185 8.47 16.00 4.44
C ASP A 185 9.04 14.63 4.10
N GLU A 186 8.29 13.55 4.37
CA GLU A 186 8.68 12.21 3.94
C GLU A 186 8.80 12.12 2.42
N LEU A 187 7.82 12.65 1.69
CA LEU A 187 7.74 12.52 0.23
C LEU A 187 8.74 13.40 -0.51
N ILE A 188 8.87 14.67 -0.10
CA ILE A 188 9.59 15.70 -0.87
C ILE A 188 10.98 15.98 -0.30
N LYS A 189 11.10 16.19 1.02
CA LYS A 189 12.40 16.50 1.64
C LYS A 189 13.26 15.25 1.76
N ASN A 190 12.69 14.17 2.30
CA ASN A 190 13.38 12.92 2.55
C ASN A 190 13.35 11.96 1.35
N LYS A 191 12.58 12.31 0.30
CA LYS A 191 12.42 11.53 -0.94
C LYS A 191 12.07 10.07 -0.70
N GLN A 192 11.33 9.78 0.37
CA GLN A 192 10.99 8.42 0.76
C GLN A 192 9.92 7.86 -0.20
N PRO A 193 10.21 6.77 -0.93
CA PRO A 193 9.22 6.17 -1.81
C PRO A 193 8.07 5.56 -1.01
N VAL A 194 6.86 5.66 -1.56
CA VAL A 194 5.69 5.00 -0.99
C VAL A 194 5.66 3.55 -1.46
N TYR A 195 5.90 2.61 -0.56
CA TYR A 195 5.66 1.19 -0.83
C TYR A 195 4.16 0.97 -1.05
N LEU A 196 3.77 0.52 -2.24
CA LEU A 196 2.38 0.24 -2.57
C LEU A 196 2.03 -1.19 -2.17
N PHE A 197 2.63 -2.17 -2.85
CA PHE A 197 2.41 -3.58 -2.58
C PHE A 197 3.55 -4.44 -3.16
N THR A 198 3.53 -5.71 -2.76
CA THR A 198 4.26 -6.78 -3.43
C THR A 198 3.24 -7.78 -3.95
N GLY A 199 3.38 -8.17 -5.21
CA GLY A 199 2.51 -9.12 -5.87
C GLY A 199 3.33 -10.22 -6.54
N TYR A 200 2.67 -11.34 -6.83
CA TYR A 200 3.29 -12.48 -7.50
C TYR A 200 2.45 -12.85 -8.70
N LEU A 201 3.07 -13.18 -9.82
CA LEU A 201 2.36 -13.61 -11.04
C LEU A 201 2.68 -15.06 -11.36
N THR A 202 1.67 -15.76 -11.88
CA THR A 202 1.77 -17.18 -12.26
C THR A 202 1.64 -17.33 -13.78
N PRO A 203 2.47 -18.15 -14.44
CA PRO A 203 2.40 -18.42 -15.88
C PRO A 203 1.03 -18.94 -16.34
N LEU A 204 0.29 -19.60 -15.44
CA LEU A 204 -1.05 -20.12 -15.73
C LEU A 204 -2.07 -19.03 -16.05
N ALA A 205 -1.77 -17.75 -15.77
CA ALA A 205 -2.61 -16.61 -16.12
C ALA A 205 -2.32 -16.02 -17.52
N ARG A 206 -1.39 -16.62 -18.28
CA ARG A 206 -1.17 -16.26 -19.69
C ARG A 206 -2.36 -16.70 -20.52
N ASP A 207 -2.65 -15.92 -21.56
CA ASP A 207 -3.64 -16.28 -22.56
C ASP A 207 -2.93 -17.05 -23.67
N ALA A 208 -3.61 -18.01 -24.30
CA ALA A 208 -3.03 -18.84 -25.37
C ALA A 208 -2.56 -17.97 -26.56
N HIS A 209 -3.25 -16.86 -26.81
CA HIS A 209 -2.93 -15.92 -27.88
C HIS A 209 -1.90 -14.84 -27.48
N ASP A 210 -1.70 -14.61 -26.18
CA ASP A 210 -0.73 -13.63 -25.67
C ASP A 210 -0.02 -14.14 -24.42
N SER A 211 1.29 -14.34 -24.57
CA SER A 211 2.20 -14.74 -23.49
C SER A 211 2.36 -13.70 -22.38
N ALA A 212 1.74 -12.52 -22.50
CA ALA A 212 1.71 -11.53 -21.44
C ALA A 212 0.98 -12.05 -20.19
N LEU A 213 1.63 -11.81 -19.05
CA LEU A 213 0.96 -11.79 -17.76
C LEU A 213 0.37 -10.39 -17.57
N MET A 214 -0.95 -10.33 -17.63
CA MET A 214 -1.73 -9.09 -17.56
C MET A 214 -2.14 -8.79 -16.13
N PHE A 215 -1.90 -7.55 -15.74
CA PHE A 215 -2.04 -7.10 -14.36
C PHE A 215 -2.41 -5.61 -14.33
N MET A 216 -3.13 -5.17 -13.29
CA MET A 216 -3.66 -3.81 -13.18
C MET A 216 -3.34 -3.21 -11.80
N ILE A 217 -3.02 -1.91 -11.79
CA ILE A 217 -2.91 -1.10 -10.58
C ILE A 217 -3.88 0.07 -10.69
N ASP A 218 -4.86 0.12 -9.80
CA ASP A 218 -5.63 1.34 -9.57
C ASP A 218 -4.86 2.18 -8.56
N MET A 219 -4.51 3.40 -8.96
CA MET A 219 -3.82 4.34 -8.09
C MET A 219 -4.64 5.62 -7.94
N GLY A 220 -4.80 6.07 -6.70
CA GLY A 220 -5.41 7.35 -6.37
C GLY A 220 -4.51 8.14 -5.43
N VAL A 221 -4.39 9.44 -5.66
CA VAL A 221 -3.78 10.38 -4.72
C VAL A 221 -4.84 11.42 -4.33
N ARG A 222 -5.19 11.44 -3.05
CA ARG A 222 -6.26 12.33 -2.55
C ARG A 222 -5.77 13.73 -2.29
N ILE A 223 -6.68 14.69 -2.41
CA ILE A 223 -6.45 16.07 -1.98
C ILE A 223 -6.35 16.05 -0.45
N PRO A 224 -5.22 16.47 0.14
CA PRO A 224 -5.11 16.52 1.59
C PRO A 224 -5.90 17.70 2.14
N LEU A 225 -6.54 17.51 3.29
CA LEU A 225 -6.97 18.65 4.10
C LEU A 225 -5.73 19.28 4.75
N PHE A 226 -5.39 20.50 4.35
CA PHE A 226 -4.21 21.19 4.85
C PHE A 226 -4.45 21.80 6.24
N GLU A 227 -3.40 21.85 7.03
CA GLU A 227 -3.32 22.61 8.29
C GLU A 227 -2.38 23.80 8.07
N VAL A 228 -2.85 25.01 8.37
CA VAL A 228 -2.09 26.27 8.32
C VAL A 228 -2.07 26.85 9.74
N ASP A 229 -0.89 27.02 10.32
CA ASP A 229 -0.70 27.52 11.70
C ASP A 229 -1.58 26.79 12.72
N ARG A 230 -1.61 25.45 12.64
CA ARG A 230 -2.40 24.55 13.51
C ARG A 230 -3.91 24.67 13.37
N LYS A 231 -4.40 25.30 12.29
CA LYS A 231 -5.83 25.38 11.96
C LYS A 231 -6.08 24.72 10.62
N PHE A 232 -7.13 23.90 10.54
CA PHE A 232 -7.54 23.30 9.26
C PHE A 232 -7.97 24.37 8.26
N TRP A 233 -7.46 24.26 7.04
CA TRP A 233 -7.78 25.12 5.92
C TRP A 233 -8.85 24.47 5.06
N PHE A 234 -10.11 24.86 5.30
CA PHE A 234 -11.26 24.36 4.54
C PHE A 234 -11.58 25.19 3.29
N ALA A 235 -11.03 26.40 3.17
CA ALA A 235 -11.21 27.21 1.98
C ALA A 235 -10.56 26.52 0.77
N GLU A 236 -11.23 26.46 -0.37
CA GLU A 236 -10.74 25.76 -1.59
C GLU A 236 -10.56 24.23 -1.45
N HIS A 237 -10.87 23.63 -0.29
CA HIS A 237 -10.78 22.19 -0.10
C HIS A 237 -11.94 21.48 -0.80
N PHE A 238 -11.62 20.46 -1.58
CA PHE A 238 -12.59 19.54 -2.16
C PHE A 238 -12.23 18.12 -1.75
N GLU A 239 -13.24 17.36 -1.34
CA GLU A 239 -13.10 15.93 -1.14
C GLU A 239 -12.91 15.22 -2.48
N GLY A 240 -11.91 14.34 -2.57
CA GLY A 240 -11.68 13.53 -3.76
C GLY A 240 -10.20 13.30 -4.08
N PHE A 241 -9.95 12.98 -5.35
CA PHE A 241 -8.62 12.69 -5.88
C PHE A 241 -8.07 13.89 -6.64
N MET A 242 -6.81 14.26 -6.38
CA MET A 242 -6.08 15.13 -7.30
C MET A 242 -5.55 14.34 -8.50
N TYR A 243 -5.31 13.03 -8.33
CA TYR A 243 -4.94 12.11 -9.40
C TYR A 243 -5.60 10.75 -9.18
N GLN A 244 -6.19 10.18 -10.21
CA GLN A 244 -6.73 8.82 -10.19
C GLN A 244 -6.56 8.18 -11.56
N GLU A 245 -5.98 6.98 -11.61
CA GLU A 245 -5.75 6.26 -12.87
C GLU A 245 -5.68 4.76 -12.61
N GLN A 246 -6.21 3.97 -13.54
CA GLN A 246 -5.96 2.53 -13.62
C GLN A 246 -4.88 2.28 -14.68
N ILE A 247 -3.81 1.63 -14.26
CA ILE A 247 -2.64 1.33 -15.09
C ILE A 247 -2.68 -0.15 -15.42
N THR A 248 -2.81 -0.48 -16.71
CA THR A 248 -2.68 -1.85 -17.20
C THR A 248 -1.23 -2.15 -17.54
N LEU A 249 -0.75 -3.33 -17.14
CA LEU A 249 0.60 -3.81 -17.40
C LEU A 249 0.56 -5.16 -18.10
N ALA A 250 1.33 -5.29 -19.18
CA ALA A 250 1.51 -6.52 -19.94
C ALA A 250 2.97 -6.97 -19.83
N ILE A 251 3.23 -7.93 -18.93
CA ILE A 251 4.58 -8.41 -18.64
C ILE A 251 4.86 -9.68 -19.45
N ARG A 252 5.77 -9.59 -20.42
CA ARG A 252 6.29 -10.73 -21.19
C ARG A 252 7.71 -11.07 -20.73
N THR A 253 8.33 -12.06 -21.35
CA THR A 253 9.71 -12.45 -21.02
C THR A 253 10.69 -11.30 -21.19
N ASN A 254 10.64 -10.62 -22.35
CA ASN A 254 11.64 -9.59 -22.69
C ASN A 254 11.09 -8.16 -22.71
N THR A 255 9.76 -8.00 -22.67
CA THR A 255 9.11 -6.69 -22.77
C THR A 255 8.11 -6.50 -21.65
N ILE A 256 7.97 -5.24 -21.24
CA ILE A 256 6.92 -4.78 -20.36
C ILE A 256 6.23 -3.65 -21.09
N ARG A 257 4.91 -3.76 -21.26
CA ARG A 257 4.09 -2.69 -21.82
C ARG A 257 3.12 -2.17 -20.77
N TYR A 258 2.70 -0.93 -20.92
CA TYR A 258 1.73 -0.31 -20.03
C TYR A 258 0.69 0.51 -20.80
N GLY A 259 -0.41 0.83 -20.13
CA GLY A 259 -1.43 1.75 -20.64
C GLY A 259 -2.23 2.36 -19.52
N PHE A 260 -2.75 3.55 -19.79
CA PHE A 260 -3.56 4.34 -18.87
C PHE A 260 -5.02 4.21 -19.25
N SER A 261 -5.87 3.76 -18.34
CA SER A 261 -7.29 3.49 -18.64
C SER A 261 -8.03 4.71 -19.19
N LEU A 262 -7.74 5.91 -18.68
CA LEU A 262 -8.40 7.15 -19.12
C LEU A 262 -8.02 7.57 -20.54
N LYS A 263 -6.83 7.18 -21.00
CA LYS A 263 -6.30 7.56 -22.33
C LYS A 263 -6.43 6.43 -23.35
N ASP A 264 -6.04 5.22 -22.95
CA ASP A 264 -5.86 4.06 -23.80
C ASP A 264 -7.02 3.05 -23.69
N GLY A 265 -7.91 3.22 -22.70
CA GLY A 265 -8.98 2.29 -22.38
C GLY A 265 -8.54 1.16 -21.43
N ILE A 266 -9.51 0.59 -20.71
CA ILE A 266 -9.28 -0.48 -19.73
C ILE A 266 -8.71 -1.72 -20.42
N GLY A 267 -7.65 -2.30 -19.84
CA GLY A 267 -7.03 -3.53 -20.33
C GLY A 267 -6.06 -3.35 -21.50
N ASN A 268 -5.93 -2.14 -22.04
CA ASN A 268 -5.00 -1.84 -23.12
C ASN A 268 -3.63 -1.43 -22.58
N ALA A 269 -2.56 -2.00 -23.14
CA ALA A 269 -1.17 -1.66 -22.80
C ALA A 269 -0.35 -1.32 -24.06
N PRO A 270 -0.67 -0.21 -24.76
CA PRO A 270 -0.06 0.11 -26.05
C PRO A 270 1.36 0.70 -25.93
N HIS A 271 1.79 1.18 -24.76
CA HIS A 271 3.09 1.84 -24.61
C HIS A 271 4.15 0.84 -24.18
N SER A 272 5.33 0.87 -24.80
CA SER A 272 6.48 0.07 -24.33
C SER A 272 7.15 0.79 -23.16
N ALA A 273 7.40 0.09 -22.06
CA ALA A 273 8.19 0.63 -20.96
C ALA A 273 9.69 0.42 -21.24
N PRO A 274 10.54 1.44 -21.09
CA PRO A 274 11.99 1.25 -20.97
C PRO A 274 12.29 0.35 -19.77
N ILE A 275 13.18 -0.63 -19.94
CA ILE A 275 13.56 -1.58 -18.91
C ILE A 275 15.02 -1.34 -18.55
N ASP A 276 15.27 -1.01 -17.28
CA ASP A 276 16.60 -1.05 -16.69
C ASP A 276 16.82 -2.44 -16.08
N LEU A 277 17.96 -3.06 -16.38
CA LEU A 277 18.35 -4.37 -15.84
C LEU A 277 19.33 -4.20 -14.69
N GLU A 278 18.95 -4.68 -13.50
CA GLU A 278 19.78 -4.65 -12.30
C GLU A 278 19.71 -6.00 -11.57
N ASN A 279 20.80 -6.76 -11.54
CA ASN A 279 20.88 -8.05 -10.82
C ASN A 279 19.68 -8.99 -11.12
N ASP A 280 19.44 -9.25 -12.41
CA ASP A 280 18.30 -10.05 -12.93
C ASP A 280 16.90 -9.47 -12.64
N LYS A 281 16.82 -8.23 -12.16
CA LYS A 281 15.56 -7.50 -11.97
C LYS A 281 15.35 -6.55 -13.13
N ARG A 282 14.12 -6.52 -13.63
CA ARG A 282 13.65 -5.55 -14.61
C ARG A 282 12.97 -4.42 -13.88
N ILE A 283 13.53 -3.22 -13.96
CA ILE A 283 12.98 -2.02 -13.35
C ILE A 283 12.36 -1.18 -14.45
N VAL A 284 11.09 -0.81 -14.27
CA VAL A 284 10.40 0.12 -15.16
C VAL A 284 9.86 1.29 -14.35
N ARG A 285 9.92 2.47 -14.95
CA ARG A 285 9.43 3.73 -14.39
C ARG A 285 8.35 4.28 -15.29
N ILE A 286 7.14 4.41 -14.77
CA ILE A 286 5.97 4.91 -15.49
C ILE A 286 5.61 6.27 -14.90
N PRO A 287 5.73 7.37 -15.67
CA PRO A 287 5.43 8.70 -15.16
C PRO A 287 3.93 8.82 -14.86
N LEU A 288 3.59 9.33 -13.68
CA LEU A 288 2.24 9.58 -13.22
C LEU A 288 2.11 11.02 -12.77
N GLY A 289 1.02 11.68 -13.14
CA GLY A 289 0.83 13.04 -12.70
C GLY A 289 -0.43 13.70 -13.22
N THR A 290 -0.76 14.80 -12.57
CA THR A 290 -1.79 15.73 -13.01
C THR A 290 -1.32 16.53 -14.22
N ALA A 291 -2.19 17.37 -14.79
CA ALA A 291 -1.74 18.39 -15.73
C ALA A 291 -0.65 19.29 -15.10
N ALA A 292 0.30 19.76 -15.90
CA ALA A 292 1.49 20.49 -15.42
C ALA A 292 1.18 21.76 -14.60
N LYS A 293 0.01 22.38 -14.82
CA LYS A 293 -0.44 23.59 -14.11
C LYS A 293 -1.50 23.34 -13.03
N ALA A 294 -1.83 22.07 -12.75
CA ALA A 294 -2.83 21.73 -11.75
C ALA A 294 -2.40 22.17 -10.34
N ARG A 295 -3.34 22.72 -9.59
CA ARG A 295 -3.18 23.17 -8.19
C ARG A 295 -4.47 22.87 -7.42
N PRO A 296 -4.47 21.95 -6.44
CA PRO A 296 -3.35 21.08 -6.07
C PRO A 296 -3.00 20.09 -7.20
N GLY A 297 -1.76 19.63 -7.20
CA GLY A 297 -1.21 18.82 -8.27
C GLY A 297 -0.14 17.86 -7.78
N PHE A 298 0.06 16.80 -8.56
CA PHE A 298 0.94 15.68 -8.23
C PHE A 298 1.77 15.32 -9.46
N GLN A 299 3.07 15.13 -9.26
CA GLN A 299 3.97 14.53 -10.26
C GLN A 299 4.84 13.49 -9.56
N GLY A 300 4.96 12.32 -10.18
CA GLY A 300 5.73 11.20 -9.66
C GLY A 300 5.93 10.12 -10.72
N GLU A 301 6.42 8.98 -10.28
CA GLU A 301 6.58 7.80 -11.11
C GLU A 301 6.23 6.54 -10.32
N LEU A 302 5.48 5.65 -10.97
CA LEU A 302 5.33 4.29 -10.52
C LEU A 302 6.59 3.52 -10.91
N VAL A 303 7.32 3.07 -9.90
CA VAL A 303 8.51 2.23 -10.04
C VAL A 303 8.10 0.78 -9.80
N LEU A 304 8.20 -0.04 -10.84
CA LEU A 304 7.93 -1.47 -10.76
C LEU A 304 9.24 -2.23 -10.91
N THR A 305 9.54 -3.06 -9.92
CA THR A 305 10.62 -4.05 -10.01
C THR A 305 10.00 -5.40 -10.28
N VAL A 306 10.33 -6.01 -11.42
CA VAL A 306 9.88 -7.34 -11.81
C VAL A 306 11.07 -8.29 -11.78
N ALA A 307 11.00 -9.33 -10.95
CA ALA A 307 12.09 -10.29 -10.76
C ALA A 307 11.56 -11.73 -10.92
N PRO A 308 12.42 -12.69 -11.30
CA PRO A 308 12.13 -14.10 -11.13
C PRO A 308 11.75 -14.43 -9.68
N TRP A 309 10.86 -15.41 -9.51
CA TRP A 309 10.42 -15.91 -8.21
C TRP A 309 10.37 -17.43 -8.23
N GLY A 310 10.84 -18.07 -7.16
CA GLY A 310 11.04 -19.51 -7.06
C GLY A 310 12.45 -19.87 -6.62
#